data_AF-A0A9X7XT98-F1
#
_entry.id   AF-A0A9X7XT98-F1
#
_cell.length_a   1.000
_cell.length_b   1.000
_cell.length_c   1.000
_cell.angle_alpha   90.00
_cell.angle_beta   90.00
_cell.angle_gamma   90.00
#
_symmetry.space_group_name_H-M   'P 1'
#
loop_
_entity.id
_entity.type
_entity.pdbx_description
1 polymer ?
#
loop_
_entity_poly.entity_id
_entity_poly.type
_entity_poly.pdbx_seq_one_letter_code
_entity_poly.pdbx_strand_id
1 'polypeptide(L)'
;MGAAGSIAAVVFGIFWTIMAFVITQDSPFPVVGTIFPLFGVVFVIIGIAQGVYHYKNATGKERMSLYDITDASEEGDPLNRKYGGERAAGKPTRTEAAGEKAFCPYCGQRVQADYQYCPGCGKKV
;
A
#
# COMPACT_ATOMS: atom_id res chain seq x y z
N MET A 1 3.19 -0.77 16.87
CA MET A 1 4.02 -1.91 17.32
C MET A 1 4.06 -2.93 16.19
N GLY A 2 5.19 -3.57 15.91
CA GLY A 2 5.28 -4.58 14.83
C GLY A 2 4.84 -5.98 15.29
N ALA A 3 5.15 -7.02 14.52
CA ALA A 3 4.78 -8.42 14.80
C ALA A 3 5.19 -8.93 16.21
N ALA A 4 6.30 -8.43 16.76
CA ALA A 4 6.69 -8.77 18.14
C ALA A 4 5.68 -8.25 19.19
N GLY A 5 5.11 -7.06 18.96
CA GLY A 5 4.11 -6.48 19.85
C GLY A 5 2.78 -7.23 19.82
N SER A 6 2.38 -7.77 18.66
CA SER A 6 1.18 -8.60 18.58
C SER A 6 1.31 -9.91 19.34
N ILE A 7 2.49 -10.55 19.32
CA ILE A 7 2.76 -11.76 20.11
C ILE A 7 2.69 -11.44 21.61
N ALA A 8 3.34 -10.34 22.02
CA ALA A 8 3.30 -9.90 23.42
C ALA A 8 1.86 -9.62 23.88
N ALA A 9 1.03 -8.99 23.05
CA ALA A 9 -0.38 -8.73 23.36
C ALA A 9 -1.21 -10.01 23.53
N VAL A 10 -0.98 -11.04 22.72
CA VAL A 10 -1.66 -12.34 22.87
C VAL A 10 -1.27 -13.02 24.19
N VAL A 11 0.04 -13.09 24.49
CA VAL A 11 0.53 -13.68 25.75
C VAL A 11 -0.04 -12.94 26.95
N PHE A 12 -0.03 -11.60 26.91
CA PHE A 12 -0.62 -10.76 27.93
C PHE A 12 -2.13 -11.00 28.09
N GLY A 13 -2.89 -11.08 26.98
CA GLY A 13 -4.33 -11.32 27.02
C GLY A 13 -4.69 -12.68 27.63
N ILE A 14 -3.93 -13.74 27.30
CA ILE A 14 -4.10 -15.07 27.93
C ILE A 14 -3.83 -14.99 29.42
N PHE A 15 -2.69 -14.41 29.80
CA PHE A 15 -2.30 -14.24 31.20
C PHE A 15 -3.35 -13.43 31.98
N TRP A 16 -3.80 -12.30 31.42
CA TRP A 16 -4.84 -11.47 31.98
C TRP A 16 -6.14 -12.23 32.20
N THR A 17 -6.60 -13.00 31.20
CA THR A 17 -7.86 -13.75 31.30
C THR A 17 -7.83 -14.73 32.48
N ILE A 18 -6.73 -15.48 32.61
CA ILE A 18 -6.54 -16.46 33.69
C ILE A 18 -6.50 -15.73 35.05
N MET A 19 -5.65 -14.70 35.16
CA MET A 19 -5.47 -13.97 36.40
C MET A 19 -6.76 -13.25 36.84
N ALA A 20 -7.46 -12.60 35.90
CA ALA A 20 -8.71 -11.92 36.16
C ALA A 20 -9.80 -12.88 36.65
N PHE A 21 -9.90 -14.07 36.04
CA PHE A 21 -10.87 -15.08 36.48
C PHE A 21 -10.60 -15.53 37.93
N VAL A 22 -9.33 -15.80 38.26
CA VAL A 22 -8.94 -16.21 39.62
C VAL A 22 -9.24 -15.12 40.66
N ILE A 23 -8.97 -13.85 40.35
CA ILE A 23 -9.16 -12.76 41.32
C ILE A 23 -10.65 -12.39 41.49
N THR A 24 -11.45 -12.53 40.44
CA THR A 24 -12.83 -12.04 40.43
C THR A 24 -13.89 -13.13 40.68
N GLN A 25 -13.45 -14.37 40.94
CA GLN A 25 -14.33 -15.53 41.15
C GLN A 25 -15.30 -15.35 42.34
N ASP A 26 -14.84 -14.75 43.43
CA ASP A 26 -15.64 -14.50 44.65
C ASP A 26 -16.16 -13.05 44.73
N SER A 27 -16.26 -12.37 43.58
CA SER A 27 -16.72 -10.99 43.52
C SER A 27 -18.15 -10.84 44.09
N PRO A 28 -18.40 -9.89 45.00
CA PRO A 28 -19.75 -9.53 45.47
C PRO A 28 -20.67 -9.06 44.34
N PHE A 29 -20.09 -8.67 43.20
CA PHE A 29 -20.77 -8.22 42.00
C PHE A 29 -20.55 -9.24 40.87
N PRO A 30 -21.55 -10.06 40.51
CA PRO A 30 -21.43 -11.14 39.52
C PRO A 30 -21.01 -10.65 38.12
N VAL A 31 -21.41 -9.41 37.81
CA VAL A 31 -21.10 -8.74 36.54
C VAL A 31 -19.58 -8.55 36.39
N VAL A 32 -18.87 -8.26 37.49
CA VAL A 32 -17.41 -8.06 37.47
C VAL A 32 -16.70 -9.39 37.20
N GLY A 33 -17.12 -10.48 37.85
CA GLY A 33 -16.56 -11.82 37.64
C GLY A 33 -16.67 -12.32 36.20
N THR A 34 -17.65 -11.80 35.45
CA THR A 34 -17.88 -12.20 34.05
C THR A 34 -17.20 -11.25 33.06
N ILE A 35 -17.30 -9.93 33.24
CA ILE A 35 -16.81 -8.94 32.27
C ILE A 35 -15.29 -8.77 32.36
N PHE A 36 -14.72 -8.81 33.55
CA PHE A 36 -13.31 -8.46 33.75
C PHE A 36 -12.34 -9.42 33.05
N PRO A 37 -12.58 -10.75 33.02
CA PRO A 37 -11.78 -11.67 32.22
C PRO A 37 -11.94 -11.49 30.70
N LEU A 38 -13.10 -11.02 30.22
CA LEU A 38 -13.37 -10.84 28.78
C LEU A 38 -12.46 -9.79 28.13
N PHE A 39 -11.95 -8.82 28.89
CA PHE A 39 -10.95 -7.89 28.36
C PHE A 39 -9.70 -8.63 27.85
N GLY A 40 -9.26 -9.68 28.53
CA GLY A 40 -8.13 -10.48 28.09
C GLY A 40 -8.40 -11.19 26.76
N VAL A 41 -9.62 -11.68 26.56
CA VAL A 41 -10.06 -12.25 25.26
C VAL A 41 -10.01 -11.20 24.15
N VAL A 42 -10.43 -9.96 24.43
CA VAL A 42 -10.32 -8.84 23.47
C VAL A 42 -8.86 -8.58 23.10
N PHE A 43 -7.94 -8.58 24.06
CA PHE A 43 -6.50 -8.44 23.78
C PHE A 43 -5.97 -9.58 22.89
N VAL A 44 -6.42 -10.82 23.11
CA VAL A 44 -6.04 -11.96 22.26
C VAL A 44 -6.54 -11.77 20.83
N ILE A 45 -7.81 -11.40 20.64
CA ILE A 45 -8.39 -11.16 19.30
C ILE A 45 -7.63 -10.05 18.57
N ILE A 46 -7.40 -8.93 19.24
CA ILE A 46 -6.67 -7.78 18.68
C ILE A 46 -5.23 -8.18 18.35
N GLY A 47 -4.56 -8.91 19.24
CA GLY A 47 -3.20 -9.40 19.03
C GLY A 47 -3.11 -10.33 17.83
N ILE A 48 -4.04 -11.27 17.65
CA ILE A 48 -4.09 -12.15 16.48
C ILE A 48 -4.29 -11.34 15.20
N ALA A 49 -5.26 -10.41 15.18
CA ALA A 49 -5.53 -9.57 14.01
C ALA A 49 -4.31 -8.74 13.60
N GLN A 50 -3.63 -8.10 14.57
CA GLN A 50 -2.38 -7.37 14.33
C GLN A 50 -1.28 -8.31 13.84
N GLY A 51 -1.16 -9.50 14.43
CA GLY A 51 -0.16 -10.50 14.03
C GLY A 51 -0.33 -10.93 12.56
N VAL A 52 -1.57 -11.23 12.15
CA VAL A 52 -1.89 -11.55 10.75
C VAL A 52 -1.59 -10.37 9.83
N TYR A 53 -1.98 -9.15 10.23
CA TYR A 53 -1.70 -7.94 9.45
C TYR A 53 -0.19 -7.75 9.25
N HIS A 54 0.61 -7.79 10.31
CA HIS A 54 2.05 -7.61 10.23
C HIS A 54 2.76 -8.76 9.50
N TYR A 55 2.29 -9.99 9.67
CA TYR A 55 2.82 -11.14 8.93
C TYR A 55 2.62 -10.98 7.43
N LYS A 56 1.39 -10.67 6.99
CA LYS A 56 1.09 -10.40 5.58
C LYS A 56 1.92 -9.24 5.04
N ASN A 57 2.14 -8.20 5.84
CA ASN A 57 2.93 -7.04 5.46
C ASN A 57 4.43 -7.32 5.38
N ALA A 58 4.94 -8.30 6.12
CA ALA A 58 6.35 -8.68 6.14
C ALA A 58 6.71 -9.73 5.07
N THR A 59 5.79 -10.64 4.75
CA THR A 59 6.03 -11.72 3.76
C THR A 59 5.41 -11.44 2.39
N GLY A 60 4.58 -10.41 2.26
CA GLY A 60 3.91 -10.04 1.01
C GLY A 60 4.87 -9.41 0.00
N LYS A 61 4.67 -9.73 -1.29
CA LYS A 61 5.38 -9.06 -2.40
C LYS A 61 4.98 -7.58 -2.52
N GLU A 62 3.72 -7.29 -2.20
CA GLU A 62 3.15 -5.95 -2.05
C GLU A 62 2.63 -5.86 -0.61
N ARG A 63 3.07 -4.85 0.13
CA ARG A 63 2.56 -4.55 1.47
C ARG A 63 1.19 -3.88 1.38
N MET A 64 0.42 -3.83 2.47
CA MET A 64 -0.80 -3.02 2.47
C MET A 64 -0.38 -1.55 2.34
N SER A 65 -0.73 -0.92 1.21
CA SER A 65 -0.33 0.46 0.95
C SER A 65 -0.94 1.40 1.97
N LEU A 66 -0.16 2.39 2.40
CA LEU A 66 -0.66 3.47 3.24
C LEU A 66 -1.44 4.51 2.41
N TYR A 67 -1.18 4.54 1.10
CA TYR A 67 -1.74 5.49 0.15
C TYR A 67 -2.54 4.75 -0.90
N ASP A 68 -3.67 5.32 -1.32
CA ASP A 68 -4.52 4.71 -2.34
C ASP A 68 -3.93 4.87 -3.75
N ILE A 69 -3.12 5.91 -3.97
CA ILE A 69 -2.46 6.20 -5.25
C ILE A 69 -0.97 6.43 -4.99
N THR A 70 -0.16 5.53 -5.54
CA THR A 70 1.31 5.60 -5.55
C THR A 70 1.79 5.52 -7.00
N ASP A 71 2.97 6.06 -7.27
CA ASP A 71 3.57 5.92 -8.60
C ASP A 71 3.89 4.46 -8.91
N ALA A 72 3.73 4.07 -10.18
CA ALA A 72 3.95 2.70 -10.63
C ALA A 72 5.38 2.18 -10.42
N SER A 73 6.34 3.08 -10.18
CA SER A 73 7.72 2.73 -9.81
C SER A 73 7.88 2.37 -8.34
N GLU A 74 6.99 2.83 -7.47
CA GLU A 74 7.03 2.58 -6.03
C GLU A 74 6.20 1.36 -5.64
N GLU A 75 4.93 1.31 -6.06
CA GLU A 75 4.03 0.16 -5.84
C GLU A 75 3.20 -0.09 -7.11
N GLY A 76 3.12 -1.36 -7.56
CA GLY A 76 2.53 -1.68 -8.86
C GLY A 76 1.05 -2.02 -8.74
N ASP A 77 0.19 -1.40 -9.57
CA ASP A 77 -1.26 -1.66 -9.56
C ASP A 77 -1.58 -3.16 -9.78
N PRO A 78 -2.26 -3.83 -8.83
CA PRO A 78 -2.69 -5.22 -8.96
C PRO A 78 -3.57 -5.50 -10.19
N LEU A 79 -4.39 -4.53 -10.63
CA LEU A 79 -5.23 -4.65 -11.83
C LEU A 79 -4.39 -4.54 -13.09
N ASN A 80 -3.41 -3.64 -13.13
CA ASN A 80 -2.49 -3.52 -14.25
C ASN A 80 -1.65 -4.81 -14.45
N ARG A 81 -1.33 -5.56 -13.39
CA ARG A 81 -0.71 -6.91 -13.53
C ARG A 81 -1.62 -7.94 -14.20
N LYS A 82 -2.94 -7.83 -14.02
CA LYS A 82 -3.92 -8.81 -14.51
C LYS A 82 -4.49 -8.45 -15.88
N TYR A 83 -4.64 -7.15 -16.14
CA TYR A 83 -5.35 -6.62 -17.32
C TYR A 83 -4.51 -5.65 -18.15
N GLY A 84 -3.36 -5.22 -17.66
CA GLY A 84 -2.40 -4.46 -18.45
C GLY A 84 -1.75 -5.40 -19.45
N GLY A 85 -2.26 -5.41 -20.69
CA GLY A 85 -1.59 -6.08 -21.81
C GLY A 85 -0.16 -5.55 -22.03
N GLU A 86 0.50 -5.98 -23.11
CA GLU A 86 1.92 -5.70 -23.46
C GLU A 86 2.37 -4.22 -23.41
N ARG A 87 1.45 -3.26 -23.23
CA ARG A 87 1.73 -1.82 -23.16
C ARG A 87 2.39 -1.34 -21.87
N ALA A 88 2.54 -2.19 -20.84
CA ALA A 88 3.11 -1.79 -19.55
C ALA A 88 4.61 -2.13 -19.35
N ALA A 89 5.28 -2.76 -20.33
CA ALA A 89 6.74 -3.00 -20.29
C ALA A 89 7.55 -1.85 -20.95
N GLY A 90 6.93 -0.69 -21.17
CA GLY A 90 7.62 0.50 -21.62
C GLY A 90 8.37 1.16 -20.46
N LYS A 91 9.59 0.70 -20.16
CA LYS A 91 10.63 1.65 -19.71
C LYS A 91 10.55 2.85 -20.67
N PRO A 92 10.62 4.12 -20.21
CA PRO A 92 10.95 5.21 -21.10
C PRO A 92 12.43 5.06 -21.44
N THR A 93 12.78 4.03 -22.23
CA THR A 93 14.02 4.02 -22.97
C THR A 93 13.89 5.22 -23.89
N ARG A 94 14.62 6.29 -23.53
CA ARG A 94 15.03 7.35 -24.45
C ARG A 94 15.50 6.65 -25.73
N THR A 95 14.58 6.49 -26.67
CA THR A 95 14.92 6.07 -28.00
C THR A 95 15.17 7.38 -28.69
N GLU A 96 16.43 7.81 -28.65
CA GLU A 96 16.99 8.77 -29.59
C GLU A 96 16.81 8.15 -30.99
N ALA A 97 15.61 8.27 -31.53
CA ALA A 97 15.36 8.05 -32.94
C ALA A 97 15.98 9.24 -33.66
N ALA A 98 17.15 8.98 -34.21
CA ALA A 98 17.83 9.86 -35.14
C ALA A 98 16.88 10.31 -36.26
N GLY A 99 16.85 11.62 -36.49
CA GLY A 99 16.49 12.20 -37.78
C GLY A 99 15.01 12.56 -37.97
N GLU A 100 14.59 13.70 -37.43
CA GLU A 100 13.78 14.70 -38.15
C GLU A 100 13.60 15.92 -37.23
N LYS A 101 13.61 17.14 -37.79
CA LYS A 101 13.63 18.39 -37.03
C LYS A 101 12.39 18.51 -36.14
N ALA A 102 12.50 18.14 -34.87
CA ALA A 102 11.37 18.15 -33.94
C ALA A 102 10.90 19.56 -33.54
N PHE A 103 11.59 20.64 -33.97
CA PHE A 103 11.32 22.02 -33.54
C PHE A 103 11.37 23.01 -34.71
N CYS A 104 10.45 23.97 -34.71
CA CYS A 104 10.36 25.07 -35.66
C CYS A 104 11.53 26.05 -35.44
N PRO A 105 12.31 26.40 -36.48
CA PRO A 105 13.47 27.28 -36.35
C PRO A 105 13.10 28.75 -36.06
N TYR A 106 11.84 29.12 -36.23
CA TYR A 106 11.39 30.51 -36.09
C TYR A 106 10.80 30.84 -34.72
N CYS A 107 10.18 29.88 -34.05
CA CYS A 107 9.52 30.12 -32.76
C CYS A 107 9.78 29.03 -31.71
N GLY A 108 10.54 27.98 -32.05
CA GLY A 108 10.88 26.90 -31.11
C GLY A 108 9.75 25.94 -30.79
N GLN A 109 8.58 26.06 -31.45
CA GLN A 109 7.46 25.13 -31.25
C GLN A 109 7.79 23.74 -31.80
N ARG A 110 7.34 22.68 -31.14
CA ARG A 110 7.53 21.31 -31.66
C ARG A 110 6.78 21.12 -32.98
N VAL A 111 7.43 20.49 -33.96
CA VAL A 111 6.84 20.16 -35.27
C VAL A 111 7.12 18.71 -35.62
N GLN A 112 6.17 18.09 -36.32
CA GLN A 112 6.29 16.73 -36.84
C GLN A 112 6.86 16.79 -38.27
N ALA A 113 7.43 15.67 -38.73
CA ALA A 113 8.10 15.58 -40.03
C ALA A 113 7.19 15.82 -41.24
N ASP A 114 5.88 15.60 -41.07
CA ASP A 114 4.85 15.73 -42.09
C ASP A 114 4.28 17.17 -42.21
N TYR A 115 4.70 18.09 -41.34
CA TYR A 115 4.16 19.45 -41.32
C TYR A 115 4.83 20.30 -42.40
N GLN A 116 4.03 20.91 -43.28
CA GLN A 116 4.53 21.94 -44.22
C GLN A 116 4.61 23.32 -43.55
N TYR A 117 3.84 23.58 -42.50
CA TYR A 117 3.77 24.88 -41.81
C TYR A 117 3.72 24.69 -40.29
N CYS A 118 4.36 25.61 -39.54
CA CYS A 118 4.37 25.59 -38.09
C CYS A 118 2.99 26.01 -37.52
N PRO A 119 2.37 25.22 -36.61
CA PRO A 119 1.09 25.57 -35.99
C PRO A 119 1.18 26.75 -35.01
N GLY A 120 2.39 27.09 -34.55
CA GLY A 120 2.58 28.19 -33.60
C GLY A 120 2.73 29.56 -34.27
N CYS A 121 3.41 29.64 -35.42
CA CYS A 121 3.75 30.92 -36.05
C CYS A 121 3.39 31.03 -37.55
N GLY A 122 2.85 29.97 -38.15
CA GLY A 122 2.39 29.97 -39.55
C GLY A 122 3.48 29.97 -40.62
N LYS A 123 4.78 29.94 -40.24
CA LYS A 123 5.90 29.89 -41.20
C LYS A 123 6.12 28.46 -41.71
N LYS A 124 6.62 28.33 -42.95
CA LYS A 124 6.94 27.04 -43.57
C LYS A 124 8.11 26.37 -42.81
N VAL A 125 8.00 25.09 -42.48
CA VAL A 125 9.00 24.33 -41.70
C VAL A 125 9.69 23.25 -42.52
#